data_AF-A0A1G8EJU3-F1
#
_entry.id   AF-A0A1G8EJU3-F1
#
_cell.length_a   1.000
_cell.length_b   1.000
_cell.length_c   1.000
_cell.angle_alpha   90.00
_cell.angle_beta   90.00
_cell.angle_gamma   90.00
#
_symmetry.space_group_name_H-M   'P 1'
#
loop_
_entity.id
_entity.type
_entity.pdbx_description
1 polymer ?
#
loop_
_entity_poly.entity_id
_entity_poly.type
_entity_poly.pdbx_seq_one_letter_code
_entity_poly.pdbx_strand_id
1 'polypeptide(L)'
;MIVRNEIEISYATLRDIIHSFPRLSAPPRTVFEYDVEAVRAGPFPCVGIRKVTTPIKKMIDKHEEYTRTEHEGKHYAWYETGRYTLTCTVALFMDDGDNGEGMAINPIPFLREWELYVMKKISRHVRFLTVDDPVPGEAVHIKTMSERFEQHGKRLYSVKNTVQIRGKLLEAEELLPPLSESNGNGSWVIHQDPSIFK
;
A
#
# COMPACT_ATOMS: atom_id res chain seq x y z
N MET A 1 1.96 16.76 13.21
CA MET A 1 2.97 15.87 12.59
C MET A 1 2.20 14.72 11.95
N ILE A 2 2.38 14.45 10.65
CA ILE A 2 1.71 13.31 9.99
C ILE A 2 2.72 12.17 9.91
N VAL A 3 2.54 11.15 10.75
CA VAL A 3 3.44 9.99 10.89
C VAL A 3 3.12 8.89 9.86
N ARG A 4 1.97 9.00 9.17
CA ARG A 4 1.46 7.99 8.24
C ARG A 4 1.62 8.42 6.78
N ASN A 5 1.96 7.49 5.89
CA ASN A 5 2.02 7.73 4.45
C ASN A 5 1.02 6.82 3.69
N GLU A 6 -0.12 7.39 3.32
CA GLU A 6 -1.23 6.67 2.68
C GLU A 6 -0.85 6.12 1.29
N ILE A 7 0.09 6.75 0.59
CA ILE A 7 0.57 6.26 -0.71
C ILE A 7 1.39 4.99 -0.50
N GLU A 8 2.33 5.00 0.43
CA GLU A 8 3.17 3.82 0.74
C GLU A 8 2.34 2.64 1.23
N ILE A 9 1.37 2.90 2.10
CA ILE A 9 0.46 1.86 2.59
C ILE A 9 -0.41 1.29 1.45
N SER A 10 -0.91 2.16 0.57
CA SER A 10 -1.66 1.74 -0.62
C SER A 10 -0.80 0.90 -1.56
N TYR A 11 0.47 1.28 -1.74
CA TYR A 11 1.46 0.57 -2.57
C TYR A 11 1.83 -0.79 -2.00
N ALA A 12 2.10 -0.89 -0.71
CA ALA A 12 2.39 -2.14 -0.03
C ALA A 12 1.20 -3.12 -0.10
N THR A 13 -0.01 -2.61 0.14
CA THR A 13 -1.24 -3.42 0.05
C THR A 13 -1.48 -3.96 -1.34
N LEU A 14 -1.30 -3.13 -2.38
CA LEU A 14 -1.38 -3.60 -3.77
C LEU A 14 -0.31 -4.65 -4.07
N ARG A 15 0.94 -4.40 -3.67
CA ARG A 15 2.08 -5.31 -3.88
C ARG A 15 1.75 -6.70 -3.34
N ASP A 16 1.24 -6.79 -2.12
CA ASP A 16 0.93 -8.08 -1.50
C ASP A 16 -0.20 -8.83 -2.21
N ILE A 17 -1.26 -8.12 -2.60
CA ILE A 17 -2.34 -8.72 -3.41
C ILE A 17 -1.76 -9.29 -4.71
N ILE A 18 -0.91 -8.53 -5.39
CA ILE A 18 -0.29 -8.90 -6.66
C ILE A 18 0.65 -10.10 -6.49
N HIS A 19 1.45 -10.10 -5.43
CA HIS A 19 2.45 -11.14 -5.15
C HIS A 19 1.80 -12.43 -4.65
N SER A 20 0.54 -12.38 -4.21
CA SER A 20 -0.19 -13.56 -3.76
C SER A 20 -0.63 -14.52 -4.87
N PHE A 21 -0.32 -14.23 -6.15
CA PHE A 21 -0.67 -15.12 -7.26
C PHE A 21 0.13 -16.44 -7.19
N PRO A 22 -0.53 -17.62 -7.05
CA PRO A 22 0.17 -18.87 -6.74
C PRO A 22 1.11 -19.41 -7.83
N ARG A 23 0.94 -19.00 -9.09
CA ARG A 23 1.79 -19.47 -10.21
C ARG A 23 3.06 -18.65 -10.39
N LEU A 24 3.31 -17.66 -9.54
CA LEU A 24 4.61 -16.98 -9.50
C LEU A 24 5.63 -17.90 -8.83
N SER A 25 6.69 -18.27 -9.56
CA SER A 25 7.79 -19.11 -9.05
C SER A 25 8.53 -18.45 -7.89
N ALA A 26 8.61 -17.12 -7.89
CA ALA A 26 9.15 -16.29 -6.83
C ALA A 26 8.44 -14.92 -6.83
N PRO A 27 8.48 -14.16 -5.71
CA PRO A 27 7.97 -12.79 -5.68
C PRO A 27 8.66 -11.94 -6.75
N PRO A 28 7.93 -11.36 -7.71
CA PRO A 28 8.52 -10.57 -8.77
C PRO A 28 9.11 -9.28 -8.20
N ARG A 29 10.09 -8.71 -8.91
CA ARG A 29 10.58 -7.37 -8.60
C ARG A 29 9.43 -6.37 -8.75
N THR A 30 9.27 -5.50 -7.76
CA THR A 30 8.29 -4.40 -7.81
C THR A 30 9.01 -3.08 -8.12
N VAL A 31 8.50 -2.32 -9.09
CA VAL A 31 8.97 -0.98 -9.44
C VAL A 31 7.82 0.00 -9.19
N PHE A 32 7.98 0.88 -8.20
CA PHE A 32 7.04 1.96 -7.92
C PHE A 32 7.35 3.18 -8.79
N GLU A 33 6.30 3.90 -9.19
CA GLU A 33 6.39 5.01 -10.14
C GLU A 33 7.14 4.64 -11.42
N TYR A 34 6.88 3.42 -11.92
CA TYR A 34 7.70 2.85 -12.97
C TYR A 34 7.76 3.71 -14.24
N ASP A 35 8.97 3.79 -14.79
CA ASP A 35 9.23 4.14 -16.17
C ASP A 35 9.59 2.87 -16.97
N VAL A 36 9.64 2.97 -18.30
CA VAL A 36 9.90 1.82 -19.18
C VAL A 36 11.33 1.28 -19.03
N GLU A 37 12.30 2.16 -18.78
CA GLU A 37 13.72 1.79 -18.69
C GLU A 37 14.02 1.07 -17.37
N ALA A 38 13.49 1.56 -16.25
CA ALA A 38 13.57 0.95 -14.93
C ALA A 38 12.94 -0.46 -14.91
N VAL A 39 11.85 -0.68 -15.65
CA VAL A 39 11.24 -2.00 -15.83
C VAL A 39 12.17 -2.94 -16.60
N ARG A 40 12.84 -2.44 -17.65
CA ARG A 40 13.75 -3.23 -18.50
C ARG A 40 15.10 -3.55 -17.86
N ALA A 41 15.56 -2.72 -16.93
CA ALA A 41 16.88 -2.84 -16.31
C ALA A 41 17.03 -4.05 -15.36
N GLY A 42 16.00 -4.86 -15.14
CA GLY A 42 16.01 -5.94 -14.15
C GLY A 42 15.35 -7.23 -14.65
N PRO A 43 15.34 -8.28 -13.83
CA PRO A 43 14.80 -9.58 -14.21
C PRO A 43 13.27 -9.55 -14.35
N PHE A 44 12.77 -10.43 -15.22
CA PHE A 44 11.33 -10.69 -15.40
C PHE A 44 10.93 -12.01 -14.72
N PRO A 45 9.67 -12.16 -14.26
CA PRO A 45 8.57 -11.19 -14.32
C PRO A 45 8.79 -9.98 -13.40
N CYS A 46 8.28 -8.82 -13.83
CA CYS A 46 8.40 -7.55 -13.10
C CYS A 46 7.03 -6.90 -12.92
N VAL A 47 6.72 -6.40 -11.74
CA VAL A 47 5.47 -5.68 -11.44
C VAL A 47 5.77 -4.18 -11.38
N GLY A 48 5.06 -3.38 -12.17
CA GLY A 48 5.08 -1.93 -12.08
C GLY A 48 3.81 -1.39 -11.44
N ILE A 49 3.95 -0.49 -10.47
CA ILE A 49 2.84 0.28 -9.89
C ILE A 49 3.14 1.75 -10.08
N ARG A 50 2.23 2.51 -10.70
CA ARG A 50 2.39 3.95 -10.95
C ARG A 50 1.15 4.70 -10.53
N LYS A 51 1.29 5.81 -9.79
CA LYS A 51 0.11 6.68 -9.51
C LYS A 51 -0.34 7.40 -10.77
N VAL A 52 -1.64 7.55 -10.90
CA VAL A 52 -2.29 8.33 -11.97
C VAL A 52 -2.78 9.67 -11.42
N THR A 53 -3.22 9.69 -10.16
CA THR A 53 -3.74 10.89 -9.51
C THR A 53 -3.04 11.13 -8.18
N THR A 54 -2.91 12.41 -7.82
CA THR A 54 -2.61 12.80 -6.44
C THR A 54 -3.79 12.43 -5.53
N PRO A 55 -3.58 12.06 -4.26
CA PRO A 55 -4.67 11.74 -3.34
C PRO A 55 -5.68 12.88 -3.25
N ILE A 56 -6.91 12.64 -3.70
CA ILE A 56 -8.01 13.60 -3.51
C ILE A 56 -8.48 13.45 -2.07
N LYS A 57 -8.28 14.50 -1.26
CA LYS A 57 -8.68 14.54 0.14
C LYS A 57 -10.06 15.18 0.27
N LYS A 58 -11.02 14.44 0.82
CA LYS A 58 -12.28 15.00 1.27
C LYS A 58 -12.20 15.12 2.79
N MET A 59 -12.08 16.34 3.29
CA MET A 59 -12.13 16.61 4.72
C MET A 59 -13.51 16.20 5.26
N ILE A 60 -13.50 15.57 6.42
CA ILE A 60 -14.69 15.26 7.18
C ILE A 60 -14.46 15.89 8.54
N ASP A 61 -15.37 16.78 8.94
CA ASP A 61 -15.29 17.39 10.25
C ASP A 61 -15.81 16.39 11.29
N LYS A 62 -14.88 15.76 12.02
CA LYS A 62 -15.18 14.86 13.14
C LYS A 62 -14.09 15.03 14.19
N HIS A 63 -14.52 15.12 15.44
CA HIS A 63 -13.65 15.33 16.60
C HIS A 63 -13.55 14.07 17.47
N GLU A 64 -14.08 12.93 17.00
CA GLU A 64 -14.08 11.68 17.76
C GLU A 64 -12.81 10.88 17.48
N GLU A 65 -12.21 10.39 18.56
CA GLU A 65 -11.05 9.50 18.50
C GLU A 65 -11.42 8.21 17.75
N TYR A 66 -10.66 7.92 16.71
CA TYR A 66 -10.81 6.70 15.91
C TYR A 66 -10.18 5.49 16.59
N THR A 67 -8.94 5.62 17.07
CA THR A 67 -8.22 4.54 17.77
C THR A 67 -7.00 5.09 18.52
N ARG A 68 -6.40 4.24 19.35
CA ARG A 68 -5.11 4.51 20.02
C ARG A 68 -4.10 3.43 19.67
N THR A 69 -2.87 3.85 19.42
CA THR A 69 -1.77 2.91 19.17
C THR A 69 -0.51 3.33 19.91
N GLU A 70 0.41 2.39 20.06
CA GLU A 70 1.77 2.64 20.49
C GLU A 70 2.70 2.38 19.29
N HIS A 71 3.54 3.35 18.96
CA HIS A 71 4.48 3.25 17.86
C HIS A 71 5.80 3.91 18.26
N GLU A 72 6.91 3.19 18.10
CA GLU A 72 8.25 3.65 18.51
C GLU A 72 8.32 4.13 19.97
N GLY A 73 7.58 3.47 20.88
CA GLY A 73 7.55 3.80 22.31
C GLY A 73 6.74 5.06 22.67
N LYS A 74 5.99 5.62 21.73
CA LYS A 74 5.09 6.76 21.93
C LYS A 74 3.64 6.35 21.75
N HIS A 75 2.75 6.96 22.54
CA HIS A 75 1.30 6.74 22.43
C HIS A 75 0.66 7.79 21.54
N TYR A 76 -0.24 7.37 20.68
CA TYR A 76 -0.96 8.24 19.75
C TYR A 76 -2.47 8.03 19.85
N ALA A 77 -3.23 9.12 19.90
CA ALA A 77 -4.64 9.15 19.57
C ALA A 77 -4.79 9.49 18.09
N TRP A 78 -5.57 8.69 17.36
CA TRP A 78 -5.82 8.88 15.94
C TRP A 78 -7.21 9.43 15.72
N TYR A 79 -7.34 10.42 14.85
CA TYR A 79 -8.61 11.05 14.49
C TYR A 79 -8.86 10.91 13.00
N GLU A 80 -10.07 10.54 12.60
CA GLU A 80 -10.45 10.48 11.18
C GLU A 80 -10.76 11.89 10.67
N THR A 81 -9.80 12.51 9.99
CA THR A 81 -9.93 13.88 9.46
C THR A 81 -10.47 13.94 8.03
N GLY A 82 -10.56 12.78 7.37
CA GLY A 82 -11.15 12.71 6.05
C GLY A 82 -11.04 11.36 5.37
N ARG A 83 -11.28 11.38 4.06
CA ARG A 83 -11.11 10.23 3.17
C ARG A 83 -10.20 10.60 2.02
N TYR A 84 -9.34 9.68 1.61
CA TYR A 84 -8.52 9.84 0.42
C TYR A 84 -8.97 8.90 -0.69
N THR A 85 -8.79 9.34 -1.92
CA THR A 85 -8.91 8.50 -3.11
C THR A 85 -7.64 8.61 -3.93
N LEU A 86 -7.04 7.46 -4.25
CA LEU A 86 -5.82 7.32 -5.05
C LEU A 86 -6.11 6.43 -6.26
N THR A 87 -5.72 6.85 -7.45
CA THR A 87 -5.80 6.01 -8.65
C THR A 87 -4.39 5.56 -9.05
N CYS A 88 -4.22 4.26 -9.26
CA CYS A 88 -2.95 3.64 -9.66
C CYS A 88 -3.13 2.80 -10.91
N THR A 89 -2.10 2.75 -11.75
CA THR A 89 -1.94 1.72 -12.78
C THR A 89 -1.02 0.63 -12.24
N VAL A 90 -1.48 -0.62 -12.32
CA VAL A 90 -0.72 -1.82 -11.99
C VAL A 90 -0.45 -2.58 -13.28
N ALA A 91 0.79 -3.01 -13.50
CA ALA A 91 1.17 -3.75 -14.68
C ALA A 91 2.08 -4.93 -14.32
N LEU A 92 1.82 -6.10 -14.89
CA LEU A 92 2.77 -7.21 -14.90
C LEU A 92 3.48 -7.23 -16.25
N PHE A 93 4.80 -7.22 -16.21
CA PHE A 93 5.68 -7.24 -17.36
C PHE A 93 6.39 -8.59 -17.46
N MET A 94 6.44 -9.12 -18.67
CA MET A 94 7.19 -10.33 -19.02
C MET A 94 7.99 -10.09 -20.29
N ASP A 95 9.19 -10.66 -20.34
CA ASP A 95 9.99 -10.70 -21.56
C ASP A 95 9.38 -11.68 -22.56
N ASP A 96 9.73 -11.49 -23.82
CA ASP A 96 9.59 -12.54 -24.82
C ASP A 96 10.63 -13.62 -24.49
N GLY A 97 10.17 -14.71 -23.89
CA GLY A 97 11.01 -15.79 -23.40
C GLY A 97 11.70 -16.50 -24.56
N ASP A 98 12.87 -15.98 -24.95
CA ASP A 98 13.75 -16.63 -25.92
C ASP A 98 14.58 -17.66 -25.15
N ASN A 99 14.13 -18.92 -25.18
CA ASN A 99 14.68 -20.00 -24.34
C ASN A 99 16.04 -20.53 -24.83
N GLY A 100 16.82 -19.74 -25.58
CA GLY A 100 18.09 -20.17 -26.17
C GLY A 100 17.97 -21.14 -27.35
N GLU A 101 16.74 -21.60 -27.66
CA GLU A 101 16.44 -22.50 -28.80
C GLU A 101 15.65 -21.80 -29.93
N GLY A 102 15.45 -20.49 -29.86
CA GLY A 102 14.70 -19.72 -30.86
C GLY A 102 13.18 -19.92 -30.81
N MET A 103 12.65 -20.51 -29.71
CA MET A 103 11.22 -20.69 -29.49
C MET A 103 10.70 -19.68 -28.46
N ALA A 104 10.05 -18.64 -28.95
CA ALA A 104 9.35 -17.65 -28.14
C ALA A 104 8.13 -18.29 -27.44
N ILE A 105 8.17 -18.38 -26.10
CA ILE A 105 6.97 -18.75 -25.34
C ILE A 105 6.07 -17.52 -25.22
N ASN A 106 4.88 -17.58 -25.82
CA ASN A 106 3.88 -16.52 -25.68
C ASN A 106 3.41 -16.37 -24.21
N PRO A 107 3.71 -15.25 -23.52
CA PRO A 107 3.38 -15.07 -22.10
C PRO A 107 1.93 -14.61 -21.85
N ILE A 108 1.16 -14.33 -22.90
CA ILE A 108 -0.18 -13.74 -22.81
C ILE A 108 -1.17 -14.59 -21.98
N PRO A 109 -1.26 -15.94 -22.10
CA PRO A 109 -2.16 -16.74 -21.28
C PRO A 109 -1.87 -16.58 -19.78
N PHE A 110 -0.58 -16.58 -19.39
CA PHE A 110 -0.17 -16.38 -18.00
C PHE A 110 -0.55 -14.98 -17.50
N LEU A 111 -0.28 -13.95 -18.30
CA LEU A 111 -0.61 -12.56 -17.96
C LEU A 111 -2.12 -12.38 -17.73
N ARG A 112 -2.96 -13.03 -18.54
CA ARG A 112 -4.44 -12.99 -18.40
C ARG A 112 -4.92 -13.72 -17.14
N GLU A 113 -4.36 -14.88 -16.82
CA GLU A 113 -4.70 -15.58 -15.57
C GLU A 113 -4.32 -14.76 -14.34
N TRP A 114 -3.13 -14.16 -14.36
CA TRP A 114 -2.68 -13.25 -13.30
C TRP A 114 -3.63 -12.05 -13.16
N GLU A 115 -4.00 -11.42 -14.28
CA GLU A 115 -4.93 -10.29 -14.32
C GLU A 115 -6.26 -10.66 -13.64
N LEU A 116 -6.88 -11.76 -14.07
CA LEU A 116 -8.15 -12.24 -13.53
C LEU A 116 -8.06 -12.56 -12.03
N TYR A 117 -6.94 -13.16 -11.59
CA TYR A 117 -6.71 -13.43 -10.18
C TYR A 117 -6.64 -12.14 -9.36
N VAL A 118 -5.84 -11.17 -9.81
CA VAL A 118 -5.66 -9.89 -9.12
C VAL A 118 -6.98 -9.12 -9.09
N MET A 119 -7.72 -9.05 -10.19
CA MET A 119 -9.05 -8.41 -10.23
C MET A 119 -10.03 -9.06 -9.24
N LYS A 120 -10.02 -10.39 -9.13
CA LYS A 120 -10.88 -11.10 -8.18
C LYS A 120 -10.54 -10.76 -6.73
N LYS A 121 -9.26 -10.58 -6.39
CA LYS A 121 -8.84 -10.16 -5.05
C LYS A 121 -9.10 -8.68 -4.77
N ILE A 122 -8.92 -7.83 -5.78
CA ILE A 122 -9.06 -6.38 -5.67
C ILE A 122 -10.51 -5.94 -5.48
N SER A 123 -11.50 -6.70 -5.96
CA SER A 123 -12.93 -6.34 -5.85
C SER A 123 -13.53 -6.39 -4.42
N ARG A 124 -12.72 -6.33 -3.36
CA ARG A 124 -13.11 -6.49 -1.96
C ARG A 124 -12.53 -5.39 -1.07
N HIS A 125 -13.09 -5.25 0.14
CA HIS A 125 -12.40 -4.52 1.22
C HIS A 125 -11.16 -5.32 1.63
N VAL A 126 -9.99 -4.69 1.60
CA VAL A 126 -8.69 -5.31 1.91
C VAL A 126 -8.07 -4.57 3.08
N ARG A 127 -7.54 -5.33 4.04
CA ARG A 127 -6.79 -4.75 5.16
C ARG A 127 -5.37 -4.48 4.74
N PHE A 128 -4.79 -3.41 5.27
CA PHE A 128 -3.37 -3.14 5.16
C PHE A 128 -2.56 -4.26 5.78
N LEU A 129 -1.48 -4.64 5.09
CA LEU A 129 -0.54 -5.68 5.51
C LEU A 129 0.82 -5.11 5.94
N THR A 130 0.95 -3.79 5.93
CA THR A 130 2.15 -3.07 6.37
C THR A 130 2.41 -3.29 7.86
N VAL A 131 3.54 -3.92 8.17
CA VAL A 131 4.01 -4.16 9.55
C VAL A 131 4.42 -2.86 10.23
N ASP A 132 4.90 -1.89 9.45
CA ASP A 132 5.42 -0.61 9.95
C ASP A 132 4.36 0.51 9.98
N ASP A 133 3.12 0.26 9.54
CA ASP A 133 2.06 1.26 9.64
C ASP A 133 1.69 1.45 11.12
N PRO A 134 1.73 2.69 11.65
CA PRO A 134 1.36 2.97 13.04
C PRO A 134 -0.08 2.55 13.42
N VAL A 135 -0.94 2.30 12.43
CA VAL A 135 -2.31 1.76 12.61
C VAL A 135 -2.49 0.49 11.76
N PRO A 136 -1.89 -0.64 12.16
CA PRO A 136 -1.85 -1.84 11.33
C PRO A 136 -3.25 -2.42 11.13
N GLY A 137 -3.51 -2.95 9.94
CA GLY A 137 -4.74 -3.66 9.62
C GLY A 137 -5.97 -2.79 9.31
N GLU A 138 -5.81 -1.47 9.14
CA GLU A 138 -6.90 -0.61 8.66
C GLU A 138 -7.38 -1.05 7.27
N ALA A 139 -8.68 -0.87 7.00
CA ALA A 139 -9.31 -1.40 5.81
C ALA A 139 -9.39 -0.34 4.70
N VAL A 140 -8.85 -0.67 3.52
CA VAL A 140 -9.12 0.07 2.28
C VAL A 140 -10.11 -0.63 1.39
N HIS A 141 -10.78 0.18 0.59
CA HIS A 141 -11.58 -0.30 -0.51
C HIS A 141 -10.81 -0.11 -1.81
N ILE A 142 -10.53 -1.20 -2.51
CA ILE A 142 -9.92 -1.17 -3.84
C ILE A 142 -10.98 -1.55 -4.87
N LYS A 143 -11.00 -0.86 -6.01
CA LYS A 143 -11.92 -1.13 -7.10
C LYS A 143 -11.20 -1.00 -8.43
N THR A 144 -11.41 -1.94 -9.34
CA THR A 144 -10.94 -1.81 -10.72
C THR A 144 -11.77 -0.78 -11.48
N MET A 145 -11.12 0.13 -12.20
CA MET A 145 -11.76 1.20 -12.97
C MET A 145 -11.86 0.89 -14.48
N SER A 146 -11.06 -0.07 -14.95
CA SER A 146 -11.00 -0.68 -16.30
C SER A 146 -11.42 0.15 -17.53
N GLU A 147 -10.42 0.45 -18.38
CA GLU A 147 -10.33 -0.14 -19.72
C GLU A 147 -9.00 -0.91 -19.80
N ARG A 148 -9.02 -2.13 -20.36
CA ARG A 148 -7.84 -3.00 -20.52
C ARG A 148 -6.88 -2.39 -21.54
N PHE A 149 -5.61 -2.27 -21.18
CA PHE A 149 -4.59 -1.85 -22.13
C PHE A 149 -3.50 -2.91 -22.25
N GLU A 150 -3.45 -3.55 -23.42
CA GLU A 150 -2.38 -4.47 -23.81
C GLU A 150 -1.34 -3.69 -24.61
N GLN A 151 -0.08 -3.78 -24.21
CA GLN A 151 1.03 -3.17 -24.95
C GLN A 151 1.97 -4.26 -25.45
N HIS A 152 2.17 -4.29 -26.76
CA HIS A 152 3.15 -5.13 -27.45
C HIS A 152 4.30 -4.25 -27.93
N GLY A 153 5.47 -4.36 -27.30
CA GLY A 153 6.71 -3.73 -27.77
C GLY A 153 7.72 -4.78 -28.21
N LYS A 154 8.84 -4.35 -28.82
CA LYS A 154 9.84 -5.21 -29.49
C LYS A 154 10.29 -6.49 -28.75
N ARG A 155 10.12 -6.62 -27.42
CA ARG A 155 10.38 -7.82 -26.59
C ARG A 155 9.61 -7.84 -25.26
N LEU A 156 8.55 -7.03 -25.09
CA LEU A 156 7.92 -6.82 -23.78
C LEU A 156 6.42 -6.98 -23.88
N TYR A 157 5.88 -7.92 -23.12
CA TYR A 157 4.46 -8.14 -22.96
C TYR A 157 4.01 -7.59 -21.61
N SER A 158 2.87 -6.89 -21.60
CA SER A 158 2.29 -6.41 -20.35
C SER A 158 0.77 -6.38 -20.39
N VAL A 159 0.16 -6.68 -19.25
CA VAL A 159 -1.25 -6.41 -18.98
C VAL A 159 -1.33 -5.34 -17.91
N LYS A 160 -2.05 -4.26 -18.20
CA LYS A 160 -2.20 -3.09 -17.31
C LYS A 160 -3.63 -2.97 -16.81
N ASN A 161 -3.77 -2.72 -15.52
CA ASN A 161 -5.04 -2.45 -14.84
C ASN A 161 -4.98 -1.09 -14.15
N THR A 162 -6.04 -0.31 -14.30
CA THR A 162 -6.25 0.89 -13.48
C THR A 162 -7.15 0.55 -12.31
N VAL A 163 -6.67 0.84 -11.10
CA VAL A 163 -7.37 0.62 -9.84
C VAL A 163 -7.55 1.93 -9.10
N GLN A 164 -8.65 2.04 -8.37
CA GLN A 164 -8.92 3.12 -7.45
C GLN A 164 -8.91 2.56 -6.02
N ILE A 165 -8.13 3.19 -5.17
CA ILE A 165 -7.99 2.87 -3.75
C ILE A 165 -8.65 3.99 -2.97
N ARG A 166 -9.46 3.63 -1.97
CA ARG A 166 -10.10 4.57 -1.05
C ARG A 166 -9.82 4.14 0.37
N GLY A 167 -9.40 5.08 1.21
CA GLY A 167 -9.08 4.85 2.61
C GLY A 167 -9.39 6.05 3.50
N LYS A 168 -9.05 5.93 4.77
CA LYS A 168 -9.17 7.02 5.76
C LYS A 168 -7.91 7.86 5.78
N LEU A 169 -8.10 9.16 5.94
CA LEU A 169 -7.04 10.07 6.38
C LEU A 169 -7.12 10.13 7.89
N LEU A 170 -6.01 9.80 8.53
CA LEU A 170 -5.91 9.81 9.99
C LEU A 170 -4.82 10.80 10.40
N GLU A 171 -5.12 11.65 11.37
CA GLU A 171 -4.13 12.50 12.02
C GLU A 171 -3.88 11.99 13.44
N ALA A 172 -2.60 12.01 13.83
CA ALA A 172 -2.17 11.55 15.13
C ALA A 172 -1.90 12.75 16.04
N GLU A 173 -2.41 12.66 17.26
CA GLU A 173 -2.02 13.49 18.40
C GLU A 173 -1.18 12.61 19.33
N GLU A 174 0.07 13.02 19.59
CA GLU A 174 0.93 12.33 20.56
C GLU A 174 0.37 12.57 21.97
N LEU A 175 0.08 11.47 22.66
CA LEU A 175 -0.41 11.49 24.03
C LEU A 175 0.77 11.42 24.99
N LEU A 176 0.62 12.07 26.14
CA LEU A 176 1.48 11.80 27.28
C LEU A 176 1.38 10.30 27.66
N PRO A 177 2.46 9.69 28.16
CA PRO A 177 2.42 8.33 28.66
C PRO A 177 1.25 8.17 29.63
N PRO A 178 0.48 7.07 29.56
CA PRO A 178 -0.55 6.82 30.55
C PRO A 178 0.12 6.85 31.93
N LEU A 179 -0.50 7.56 32.86
CA LEU A 179 -0.05 7.58 34.24
C LEU A 179 -0.02 6.12 34.71
N SER A 180 1.17 5.58 35.01
CA SER A 180 1.28 4.24 35.56
C SER A 180 0.62 4.23 36.93
N GLU A 181 -0.32 3.32 37.17
CA GLU A 181 -0.73 3.01 38.55
C GLU A 181 0.52 2.47 39.26
N SER A 182 1.09 3.28 40.16
CA SER A 182 2.12 2.78 41.06
C SER A 182 1.44 1.74 41.94
N ASN A 183 1.87 0.48 41.82
CA ASN A 183 1.44 -0.64 42.64
C ASN A 183 1.24 -0.19 44.10
N GLY A 184 -0.02 -0.16 44.54
CA GLY A 184 -0.37 -0.32 45.96
C GLY A 184 -0.60 0.92 46.82
N ASN A 185 -0.54 2.16 46.31
CA ASN A 185 -1.10 3.31 47.03
C ASN A 185 -1.44 4.41 46.01
N GLY A 186 -2.66 4.94 46.06
CA GLY A 186 -3.23 5.88 45.09
C GLY A 186 -2.57 7.26 45.04
N SER A 187 -1.28 7.29 44.72
CA SER A 187 -0.51 8.49 44.42
C SER A 187 -0.03 8.45 42.97
N TRP A 188 -0.55 9.35 42.16
CA TRP A 188 -0.06 9.58 40.81
C TRP A 188 1.31 10.24 40.87
N VAL A 189 2.35 9.61 40.31
CA VAL A 189 3.68 10.21 40.21
C VAL A 189 3.76 10.97 38.89
N ILE A 190 3.78 12.31 38.97
CA ILE A 190 4.05 13.16 37.81
C ILE A 190 5.56 13.15 37.57
N HIS A 191 6.02 12.44 36.55
CA HIS A 191 7.38 12.59 36.02
C HIS A 191 7.45 13.85 35.16
N GLN A 192 7.43 15.03 35.80
CA GLN A 192 7.72 16.29 35.12
C GLN A 192 9.23 16.52 35.11
N ASP A 193 9.77 16.79 33.92
CA ASP A 193 11.13 17.30 33.77
C ASP A 193 11.22 18.71 34.40
N PRO A 194 12.08 18.93 35.42
CA PRO A 194 12.19 20.21 36.11
C PRO A 194 12.66 21.37 35.22
N SER A 195 13.16 21.09 34.01
CA SER A 195 13.64 22.12 33.07
C SER A 195 12.53 22.95 32.41
N ILE A 196 11.26 22.53 32.51
CA ILE A 196 10.12 23.21 31.88
C ILE A 196 9.72 24.50 32.63
N PHE A 197 10.17 24.70 33.87
CA PHE A 197 9.83 25.86 34.72
C PHE A 197 10.95 26.92 34.84
N LYS A 198 11.89 26.98 33.89
CA LYS A 198 12.91 28.04 33.84
C LYS A 198 12.69 29.01 32.68
#